data_AF-A0A4Y2KYI3-F1
#
_entry.id   AF-A0A4Y2KYI3-F1
#
_cell.length_a   1.000
_cell.length_b   1.000
_cell.length_c   1.000
_cell.angle_alpha   90.00
_cell.angle_beta   90.00
_cell.angle_gamma   90.00
#
_symmetry.space_group_name_H-M   'P 1'
#
loop_
_entity.id
_entity.type
_entity.pdbx_description
1 polymer ?
#
loop_
_entity_poly.entity_id
_entity_poly.type
_entity_poly.pdbx_seq_one_letter_code
_entity_poly.pdbx_strand_id
1 'polypeptide(L)'
;MDSEDFPTLTESSEPGTSKSVMRKEFITPKLVVSLDGCQLSMRDSVFILEATIDALGCSIDEFPTSKSSIQRIRTEKRKERAENIKIDFQNKVPDVVTLHADGKLLPALSARKWKEERLPIVIPYELKEQLIAVPRLDNSTGKEQARAFWKAISDWNFEDKVQILCCDIKTSNIGRFNGACALFEQTFYREMLFFACRHHVYELVLKAVFEVKIKQVTTSPDIPFFKKLKDN
;
A
#
# COMPACT_ATOMS: atom_id res chain seq x y z
N MET A 1 33.56 28.05 75.98
CA MET A 1 32.69 28.33 74.82
C MET A 1 32.91 27.18 73.88
N ASP A 2 31.98 26.25 73.95
CA ASP A 2 31.97 24.96 73.29
C ASP A 2 31.80 25.14 71.77
N SER A 3 32.55 24.38 70.98
CA SER A 3 32.24 24.16 69.57
C SER A 3 32.40 22.67 69.29
N GLU A 4 31.28 21.95 69.31
CA GLU A 4 31.19 20.57 68.85
C GLU A 4 31.30 20.52 67.32
N ASP A 5 32.28 19.77 66.81
CA ASP A 5 32.34 19.37 65.41
C ASP A 5 31.44 18.14 65.20
N PHE A 6 30.32 18.33 64.49
CA PHE A 6 29.52 17.24 63.93
C PHE A 6 30.05 16.89 62.53
N PRO A 7 30.37 15.62 62.22
CA PRO A 7 30.56 15.20 60.85
C PRO A 7 29.18 14.96 60.20
N THR A 8 28.84 15.80 59.24
CA THR A 8 27.72 15.58 58.32
C THR A 8 28.03 14.38 57.43
N LEU A 9 27.38 13.24 57.68
CA LEU A 9 27.34 12.11 56.76
C LEU A 9 26.43 12.46 55.59
N THR A 10 27.01 12.98 54.50
CA THR A 10 26.34 12.96 53.19
C THR A 10 26.44 11.55 52.62
N GLU A 11 25.39 10.75 52.79
CA GLU A 11 25.14 9.59 51.93
C GLU A 11 24.96 10.09 50.49
N SER A 12 26.03 9.99 49.70
CA SER A 12 25.94 10.10 48.25
C SER A 12 25.17 8.88 47.75
N SER A 13 23.89 9.10 47.42
CA SER A 13 23.11 8.14 46.65
C SER A 13 23.80 7.90 45.32
N GLU A 14 24.30 6.67 45.13
CA GLU A 14 24.79 6.22 43.84
C GLU A 14 23.66 6.34 42.81
N PRO A 15 23.93 6.88 41.61
CA PRO A 15 22.93 6.94 40.56
C PRO A 15 22.63 5.50 40.13
N GLY A 16 21.45 5.03 40.51
CA GLY A 16 20.94 3.71 40.12
C GLY A 16 21.10 3.54 38.62
N THR A 17 21.98 2.62 38.23
CA THR A 17 22.12 2.19 36.85
C THR A 17 20.76 1.60 36.45
N SER A 18 19.99 2.35 35.65
CA SER A 18 18.75 1.84 35.08
C SER A 18 19.13 0.67 34.17
N LYS A 19 19.08 -0.55 34.70
CA LYS A 19 19.16 -1.75 33.89
C LYS A 19 18.04 -1.64 32.88
N SER A 20 18.41 -1.44 31.61
CA SER A 20 17.50 -1.55 30.47
C SER A 20 16.92 -2.98 30.51
N VAL A 21 15.74 -3.14 31.11
CA VAL A 21 15.02 -4.40 31.09
C VAL A 21 14.64 -4.67 29.64
N MET A 22 15.24 -5.69 29.04
CA MET A 22 14.93 -6.10 27.68
C MET A 22 13.49 -6.60 27.65
N ARG A 23 12.60 -5.85 26.98
CA ARG A 23 11.18 -6.23 26.85
C ARG A 23 11.05 -7.50 26.01
N LYS A 24 10.16 -8.39 26.41
CA LYS A 24 9.87 -9.65 25.72
C LYS A 24 9.19 -9.37 24.38
N GLU A 25 9.80 -9.82 23.29
CA GLU A 25 9.18 -9.73 21.96
C GLU A 25 8.10 -10.81 21.81
N PHE A 26 6.85 -10.39 21.57
CA PHE A 26 5.71 -11.30 21.38
C PHE A 26 4.92 -11.03 20.09
N ILE A 27 5.24 -9.95 19.38
CA ILE A 27 4.54 -9.55 18.16
C ILE A 27 5.11 -10.34 16.97
N THR A 28 4.54 -11.51 16.75
CA THR A 28 4.93 -12.43 15.66
C THR A 28 4.32 -12.02 14.31
N PRO A 29 4.86 -12.51 13.18
CA PRO A 29 4.22 -12.34 11.87
C PRO A 29 2.77 -12.81 11.85
N LYS A 30 2.46 -13.94 12.50
CA LYS A 30 1.10 -14.49 12.60
C LYS A 30 0.16 -13.51 13.31
N LEU A 31 0.61 -12.91 14.42
CA LEU A 31 -0.18 -11.90 15.12
C LEU A 31 -0.43 -10.67 14.23
N VAL A 32 0.59 -10.17 13.54
CA VAL A 32 0.44 -9.02 12.63
C VAL A 32 -0.56 -9.31 11.52
N VAL A 33 -0.52 -10.51 10.91
CA VAL A 33 -1.50 -10.93 9.91
C VAL A 33 -2.91 -10.94 10.47
N SER A 34 -3.11 -11.43 11.70
CA SER A 34 -4.43 -11.42 12.35
C SER A 34 -4.91 -9.99 12.63
N LEU A 35 -4.05 -9.12 13.15
CA LEU A 35 -4.41 -7.71 13.41
C LEU A 35 -4.75 -6.96 12.11
N ASP A 36 -4.03 -7.23 11.02
CA ASP A 36 -4.28 -6.67 9.69
C ASP A 36 -5.59 -7.21 9.09
N GLY A 37 -5.82 -8.52 9.16
CA GLY A 37 -7.01 -9.17 8.64
C GLY A 37 -8.30 -8.71 9.35
N CYS A 38 -8.22 -8.43 10.65
CA CYS A 38 -9.31 -7.86 11.43
C CYS A 38 -9.45 -6.33 11.28
N GLN A 39 -8.62 -5.69 10.45
CA GLN A 39 -8.61 -4.24 10.22
C GLN A 39 -8.46 -3.40 11.50
N LEU A 40 -7.73 -3.91 12.49
CA LEU A 40 -7.58 -3.25 13.78
C LEU A 40 -6.69 -2.02 13.67
N SER A 41 -7.19 -0.90 14.19
CA SER A 41 -6.40 0.32 14.31
C SER A 41 -5.24 0.10 15.30
N MET A 42 -4.25 0.99 15.27
CA MET A 42 -3.16 0.93 16.25
C MET A 42 -3.66 1.05 17.69
N ARG A 43 -4.73 1.81 17.91
CA ARG A 43 -5.34 1.98 19.23
C ARG A 43 -6.02 0.70 19.69
N ASP A 44 -6.83 0.10 18.82
CA ASP A 44 -7.55 -1.14 19.16
C ASP A 44 -6.56 -2.31 19.34
N SER A 45 -5.47 -2.31 18.56
CA SER A 45 -4.38 -3.27 18.74
C SER A 45 -3.76 -3.15 20.14
N VAL A 46 -3.45 -1.94 20.60
CA VAL A 46 -2.91 -1.72 21.96
C VAL A 46 -3.89 -2.25 23.01
N PHE A 47 -5.17 -1.84 22.94
CA PHE A 47 -6.18 -2.24 23.91
C PHE A 47 -6.38 -3.75 24.00
N ILE A 48 -6.48 -4.43 22.85
CA ILE A 48 -6.65 -5.89 22.82
C ILE A 48 -5.43 -6.59 23.40
N LEU A 49 -4.23 -6.13 23.07
CA LEU A 49 -2.99 -6.75 23.54
C LEU A 49 -2.79 -6.54 25.04
N GLU A 50 -3.05 -5.34 25.56
CA GLU A 50 -2.99 -5.04 27.00
C GLU A 50 -4.00 -5.87 27.79
N ALA A 51 -5.25 -5.91 27.36
CA ALA A 51 -6.28 -6.73 28.01
C ALA A 51 -5.94 -8.23 27.98
N THR A 52 -5.30 -8.71 26.91
CA THR A 52 -4.86 -10.10 26.82
C THR A 52 -3.70 -10.39 27.78
N ILE A 53 -2.73 -9.48 27.88
CA ILE A 53 -1.58 -9.61 28.80
C ILE A 53 -2.04 -9.63 30.26
N ASP A 54 -2.97 -8.74 30.61
CA ASP A 54 -3.58 -8.65 31.94
C ASP A 54 -4.37 -9.93 32.29
N ALA A 55 -5.19 -10.42 31.35
CA ALA A 55 -5.94 -11.67 31.53
C ALA A 55 -5.02 -12.91 31.71
N LEU A 56 -3.80 -12.86 31.18
CA LEU A 56 -2.78 -13.90 31.36
C LEU A 56 -1.96 -13.73 32.65
N GLY A 57 -2.25 -12.71 33.46
CA GLY A 57 -1.54 -12.43 34.72
C GLY A 57 -0.10 -11.95 34.53
N CYS A 58 0.24 -11.43 33.34
CA CYS A 58 1.58 -10.94 33.05
C CYS A 58 1.67 -9.42 33.25
N SER A 59 2.84 -8.91 33.65
CA SER A 59 3.04 -7.47 33.74
C SER A 59 3.14 -6.82 32.36
N ILE A 60 2.40 -5.73 32.14
CA ILE A 60 2.41 -4.96 30.88
C ILE A 60 3.81 -4.40 30.58
N ASP A 61 4.57 -4.03 31.62
CA ASP A 61 5.90 -3.42 31.48
C ASP A 61 6.93 -4.38 30.86
N GLU A 62 6.67 -5.69 30.91
CA GLU A 62 7.51 -6.71 30.30
C GLU A 62 7.42 -6.71 28.77
N PHE A 63 6.40 -6.09 28.18
CA PHE A 63 6.09 -6.18 26.76
C PHE A 63 6.15 -4.82 26.04
N PRO A 64 6.46 -4.80 24.74
CA PRO A 64 6.41 -3.59 23.92
C PRO A 64 4.96 -3.22 23.53
N THR A 65 4.11 -2.88 24.52
CA THR A 65 2.69 -2.54 24.30
C THR A 65 2.44 -1.10 23.88
N SER A 66 3.46 -0.22 23.97
CA SER A 66 3.28 1.17 23.56
C SER A 66 2.89 1.27 22.09
N LYS A 67 2.00 2.22 21.76
CA LYS A 67 1.54 2.47 20.39
C LYS A 67 2.69 2.58 19.38
N SER A 68 3.77 3.29 19.74
CA SER A 68 4.95 3.46 18.90
C SER A 68 5.71 2.16 18.68
N SER A 69 5.84 1.32 19.71
CA SER A 69 6.53 0.03 19.61
C SER A 69 5.76 -0.93 18.72
N ILE A 70 4.45 -1.08 18.95
CA ILE A 70 3.58 -1.92 18.10
C ILE A 70 3.62 -1.40 16.66
N GLN A 71 3.56 -0.09 16.44
CA GLN A 71 3.60 0.48 15.09
C GLN A 71 4.91 0.14 14.38
N ARG A 72 6.04 0.29 15.06
CA ARG A 72 7.36 -0.04 14.53
C ARG A 72 7.45 -1.52 14.17
N ILE A 73 7.13 -2.41 15.11
CA ILE A 73 7.23 -3.86 14.92
C ILE A 73 6.26 -4.33 13.82
N ARG A 74 5.00 -3.85 13.82
CA ARG A 74 4.01 -4.16 12.77
C ARG A 74 4.49 -3.70 11.39
N THR A 75 5.13 -2.54 11.30
CA THR A 75 5.71 -2.03 10.04
C THR A 75 6.88 -2.90 9.57
N GLU A 76 7.76 -3.29 10.49
CA GLU A 76 8.91 -4.16 10.22
C GLU A 76 8.46 -5.53 9.69
N LYS A 77 7.53 -6.21 10.39
CA LYS A 77 7.00 -7.51 9.95
C LYS A 77 6.24 -7.43 8.62
N ARG A 78 5.59 -6.31 8.32
CA ARG A 78 4.97 -6.09 6.99
C ARG A 78 6.01 -5.94 5.89
N LYS A 79 7.12 -5.25 6.15
CA LYS A 79 8.24 -5.15 5.19
C LYS A 79 8.85 -6.53 4.92
N GLU A 80 9.14 -7.29 5.98
CA GLU A 80 9.62 -8.67 5.88
C GLU A 80 8.66 -9.54 5.03
N ARG A 81 7.36 -9.46 5.29
CA ARG A 81 6.34 -10.16 4.50
C ARG A 81 6.33 -9.71 3.03
N ALA A 82 6.46 -8.41 2.76
CA ALA A 82 6.49 -7.89 1.39
C ALA A 82 7.72 -8.38 0.63
N GLU A 83 8.90 -8.40 1.24
CA GLU A 83 10.11 -8.97 0.64
C GLU A 83 9.97 -10.48 0.38
N ASN A 84 9.38 -11.23 1.31
CA ASN A 84 9.13 -12.65 1.11
C ASN A 84 8.17 -12.91 -0.07
N ILE A 85 7.11 -12.11 -0.20
CA ILE A 85 6.19 -12.18 -1.35
C ILE A 85 6.93 -11.86 -2.65
N LYS A 86 7.78 -10.83 -2.63
CA LYS A 86 8.57 -10.41 -3.79
C LYS A 86 9.51 -11.51 -4.26
N ILE A 87 10.29 -12.09 -3.35
CA ILE A 87 11.22 -13.19 -3.65
C ILE A 87 10.46 -14.41 -4.17
N ASP A 88 9.38 -14.81 -3.50
CA ASP A 88 8.54 -15.94 -3.93
C ASP A 88 7.99 -15.73 -5.34
N PHE A 89 7.55 -14.51 -5.65
CA PHE A 89 7.02 -14.17 -6.96
C PHE A 89 8.11 -14.13 -8.05
N GLN A 90 9.28 -13.55 -7.76
CA GLN A 90 10.42 -13.51 -8.70
C GLN A 90 10.86 -14.91 -9.14
N ASN A 91 10.74 -15.92 -8.26
CA ASN A 91 11.08 -17.31 -8.55
C ASN A 91 10.02 -18.03 -9.42
N LYS A 92 8.79 -17.51 -9.49
CA LYS A 92 7.65 -18.13 -10.20
C LYS A 92 7.27 -17.39 -11.48
N VAL A 93 7.75 -16.17 -11.66
CA VAL A 93 7.31 -15.31 -12.77
C VAL A 93 7.84 -15.84 -14.11
N PRO A 94 7.02 -15.87 -15.18
CA PRO A 94 7.47 -16.24 -16.52
C PRO A 94 8.49 -15.24 -17.08
N ASP A 95 9.19 -15.65 -18.15
CA ASP A 95 10.17 -14.81 -18.88
C ASP A 95 9.52 -13.61 -19.59
N VAL A 96 8.21 -13.68 -19.83
CA VAL A 96 7.42 -12.61 -20.44
C VAL A 96 6.31 -12.19 -19.50
N VAL A 97 6.33 -10.92 -19.13
CA VAL A 97 5.41 -10.32 -18.16
C VAL A 97 4.56 -9.25 -18.83
N THR A 98 3.26 -9.26 -18.48
CA THR A 98 2.34 -8.15 -18.74
C THR A 98 2.27 -7.24 -17.52
N LEU A 99 2.41 -5.93 -17.74
CA LEU A 99 2.13 -4.92 -16.75
C LEU A 99 0.70 -4.41 -16.98
N HIS A 100 -0.19 -4.58 -16.01
CA HIS A 100 -1.51 -3.97 -16.01
C HIS A 100 -1.52 -2.76 -15.08
N ALA A 101 -1.99 -1.61 -15.57
CA ALA A 101 -2.13 -0.41 -14.76
C ALA A 101 -3.47 0.29 -15.02
N ASP A 102 -4.10 0.71 -13.92
CA ASP A 102 -5.36 1.47 -13.96
C ASP A 102 -5.37 2.50 -12.83
N GLY A 103 -5.52 3.77 -13.18
CA GLY A 103 -5.47 4.89 -12.23
C GLY A 103 -6.79 5.04 -11.46
N LYS A 104 -6.70 5.32 -10.16
CA LYS A 104 -7.86 5.56 -9.30
C LYS A 104 -7.64 6.71 -8.32
N LEU A 105 -8.65 7.57 -8.21
CA LEU A 105 -8.71 8.59 -7.17
C LEU A 105 -9.11 7.94 -5.83
N LEU A 106 -8.21 7.97 -4.85
CA LEU A 106 -8.44 7.49 -3.49
C LEU A 106 -8.46 8.67 -2.49
N PRO A 107 -9.13 8.52 -1.34
CA PRO A 107 -9.06 9.51 -0.27
C PRO A 107 -7.60 9.74 0.13
N ALA A 108 -7.18 11.01 0.22
CA ALA A 108 -5.81 11.29 0.59
C ALA A 108 -5.58 11.12 2.09
N LEU A 109 -4.37 10.68 2.46
CA LEU A 109 -3.95 10.59 3.86
C LEU A 109 -3.67 11.95 4.51
N SER A 110 -3.66 13.03 3.72
CA SER A 110 -3.37 14.38 4.18
C SER A 110 -4.64 15.16 4.47
N ALA A 111 -4.71 15.84 5.61
CA ALA A 111 -5.81 16.76 5.93
C ALA A 111 -5.99 17.91 4.91
N ARG A 112 -4.96 18.21 4.09
CA ARG A 112 -5.00 19.30 3.10
C ARG A 112 -5.58 18.90 1.74
N LYS A 113 -5.68 17.61 1.43
CA LYS A 113 -6.20 17.10 0.16
C LYS A 113 -7.30 16.10 0.42
N TRP A 114 -8.40 16.19 -0.31
CA TRP A 114 -9.51 15.24 -0.17
C TRP A 114 -9.29 13.95 -0.94
N LYS A 115 -8.63 14.05 -2.11
CA LYS A 115 -8.35 12.91 -2.99
C LYS A 115 -6.94 13.00 -3.55
N GLU A 116 -6.36 11.85 -3.87
CA GLU A 116 -5.10 11.72 -4.56
C GLU A 116 -5.17 10.59 -5.58
N GLU A 117 -4.47 10.79 -6.71
CA GLU A 117 -4.36 9.79 -7.75
C GLU A 117 -3.38 8.71 -7.28
N ARG A 118 -3.82 7.45 -7.42
CA ARG A 118 -3.03 6.26 -7.13
C ARG A 118 -3.08 5.37 -8.35
N LEU A 119 -1.92 4.86 -8.75
CA LEU A 119 -1.80 3.99 -9.91
C LEU A 119 -1.43 2.58 -9.46
N PRO A 120 -2.41 1.71 -9.15
CA PRO A 120 -2.18 0.28 -9.05
C PRO A 120 -1.45 -0.27 -10.27
N ILE A 121 -0.34 -0.95 -10.03
CA ILE A 121 0.44 -1.65 -11.04
C ILE A 121 0.46 -3.12 -10.65
N VAL A 122 -0.09 -3.96 -11.52
CA VAL A 122 -0.34 -5.38 -11.28
C VAL A 122 0.31 -6.20 -12.38
N ILE A 123 0.90 -7.34 -12.01
CA ILE A 123 1.33 -8.37 -12.95
C ILE A 123 0.35 -9.54 -12.85
N PRO A 124 -0.49 -9.79 -13.86
CA PRO A 124 -1.21 -11.04 -13.97
C PRO A 124 -0.23 -12.17 -14.30
N TYR A 125 -0.40 -13.32 -13.66
CA TYR A 125 0.34 -14.55 -13.95
C TYR A 125 -0.57 -15.76 -13.73
N GLU A 126 -0.60 -16.68 -14.70
CA GLU A 126 -1.50 -17.84 -14.68
C GLU A 126 -2.97 -17.43 -14.40
N LEU A 127 -3.49 -17.77 -13.21
CA LEU A 127 -4.84 -17.42 -12.71
C LEU A 127 -4.77 -16.53 -11.46
N LYS A 128 -3.68 -15.81 -11.28
CA LYS A 128 -3.38 -14.97 -10.12
C LYS A 128 -2.91 -13.60 -10.57
N GLU A 129 -2.92 -12.68 -9.62
CA GLU A 129 -2.49 -11.30 -9.82
C GLU A 129 -1.51 -10.94 -8.70
N GLN A 130 -0.38 -10.34 -9.07
CA GLN A 130 0.57 -9.79 -8.12
C GLN A 130 0.55 -8.26 -8.22
N LEU A 131 0.09 -7.61 -7.15
CA LEU A 131 0.24 -6.16 -7.00
C LEU A 131 1.71 -5.85 -6.69
N ILE A 132 2.37 -5.09 -7.56
CA ILE A 132 3.79 -4.75 -7.38
C ILE A 132 3.98 -3.34 -6.82
N ALA A 133 3.07 -2.42 -7.12
CA ALA A 133 3.13 -1.07 -6.57
C ALA A 133 1.75 -0.37 -6.62
N VAL A 134 1.56 0.62 -5.73
CA VAL A 134 0.44 1.58 -5.79
C VAL A 134 0.98 3.01 -5.63
N PRO A 135 1.84 3.48 -6.55
CA PRO A 135 2.44 4.81 -6.47
C PRO A 135 1.38 5.90 -6.44
N ARG A 136 1.67 6.92 -5.63
CA ARG A 136 1.02 8.22 -5.73
C ARG A 136 1.49 8.92 -6.98
N LEU A 137 0.55 9.47 -7.75
CA LEU A 137 0.87 10.40 -8.82
C LEU A 137 0.56 11.83 -8.37
N ASP A 138 1.46 12.76 -8.66
CA ASP A 138 1.19 14.19 -8.43
C ASP A 138 0.25 14.77 -9.50
N ASN A 139 0.25 14.19 -10.70
CA ASN A 139 -0.70 14.43 -11.77
C ASN A 139 -0.86 13.19 -12.65
N SER A 140 -1.94 13.12 -13.43
CA SER A 140 -2.25 11.97 -14.29
C SER A 140 -1.60 12.05 -15.69
N THR A 141 -0.42 12.68 -15.81
CA THR A 141 0.27 12.75 -17.11
C THR A 141 0.97 11.43 -17.43
N GLY A 142 1.12 11.14 -18.73
CA GLY A 142 1.82 9.94 -19.18
C GLY A 142 3.27 9.85 -18.70
N LYS A 143 3.94 10.99 -18.52
CA LYS A 143 5.31 11.07 -18.00
C LYS A 143 5.41 10.59 -16.56
N GLU A 144 4.49 11.03 -15.69
CA GLU A 144 4.47 10.59 -14.29
C GLU A 144 4.11 9.10 -14.19
N GLN A 145 3.18 8.62 -15.02
CA GLN A 145 2.83 7.21 -15.09
C GLN A 145 4.01 6.34 -15.59
N ALA A 146 4.70 6.74 -16.65
CA ALA A 146 5.87 6.02 -17.17
C ALA A 146 6.99 5.93 -16.13
N ARG A 147 7.24 7.01 -15.38
CA ARG A 147 8.18 7.01 -14.24
C ARG A 147 7.77 6.05 -13.14
N ALA A 148 6.47 6.01 -12.84
CA ALA A 148 5.92 5.08 -11.86
C ALA A 148 6.06 3.61 -12.29
N PHE A 149 5.84 3.31 -13.57
CA PHE A 149 6.08 1.99 -14.15
C PHE A 149 7.55 1.59 -14.04
N TRP A 150 8.47 2.47 -14.45
CA TRP A 150 9.91 2.23 -14.38
C TRP A 150 10.34 1.89 -12.96
N LYS A 151 9.95 2.75 -11.99
CA LYS A 151 10.29 2.53 -10.59
C LYS A 151 9.75 1.20 -10.07
N ALA A 152 8.49 0.88 -10.35
CA ALA A 152 7.87 -0.37 -9.89
C ALA A 152 8.57 -1.62 -10.47
N ILE A 153 8.97 -1.56 -11.74
CA ILE A 153 9.65 -2.67 -12.40
C ILE A 153 11.08 -2.84 -11.89
N SER A 154 11.82 -1.74 -11.74
CA SER A 154 13.18 -1.78 -11.17
C SER A 154 13.21 -2.21 -9.72
N ASP A 155 12.23 -1.76 -8.91
CA ASP A 155 12.09 -2.23 -7.54
C ASP A 155 11.93 -3.75 -7.49
N TRP A 156 11.35 -4.38 -8.52
CA TRP A 156 11.11 -5.83 -8.62
C TRP A 156 12.09 -6.59 -9.51
N ASN A 157 13.06 -5.93 -10.13
CA ASN A 157 14.04 -6.53 -11.06
C ASN A 157 13.37 -7.30 -12.21
N PHE A 158 12.44 -6.64 -12.91
CA PHE A 158 11.68 -7.21 -14.05
C PHE A 158 11.92 -6.50 -15.38
N GLU A 159 12.97 -5.67 -15.48
CA GLU A 159 13.26 -4.84 -16.65
C GLU A 159 13.38 -5.65 -17.95
N ASP A 160 13.98 -6.83 -17.89
CA ASP A 160 14.16 -7.72 -19.04
C ASP A 160 12.92 -8.58 -19.34
N LYS A 161 12.00 -8.72 -18.38
CA LYS A 161 10.82 -9.58 -18.49
C LYS A 161 9.57 -8.87 -19.00
N VAL A 162 9.40 -7.58 -18.71
CA VAL A 162 8.20 -6.85 -19.14
C VAL A 162 8.24 -6.61 -20.65
N GLN A 163 7.21 -7.11 -21.36
CA GLN A 163 7.06 -6.92 -22.81
C GLN A 163 5.70 -6.37 -23.21
N ILE A 164 4.71 -6.48 -22.33
CA ILE A 164 3.33 -6.09 -22.62
C ILE A 164 2.89 -5.06 -21.58
N LEU A 165 2.30 -3.96 -22.02
CA LEU A 165 1.65 -2.98 -21.17
C LEU A 165 0.16 -2.94 -21.51
N CYS A 166 -0.68 -3.16 -20.49
CA CYS A 166 -2.13 -3.13 -20.60
C CYS A 166 -2.68 -1.99 -19.72
N CYS A 167 -3.34 -1.02 -20.36
CA CYS A 167 -3.87 0.16 -19.68
C CYS A 167 -5.18 0.64 -20.33
N ASP A 168 -5.89 1.54 -19.66
CA ASP A 168 -7.06 2.22 -20.22
C ASP A 168 -6.68 3.12 -21.41
N ILE A 169 -7.63 3.31 -22.35
CA ILE A 169 -7.47 4.06 -23.61
C ILE A 169 -7.58 5.57 -23.37
N LYS A 170 -7.03 6.08 -22.28
CA LYS A 170 -6.91 7.52 -22.04
C LYS A 170 -5.71 8.06 -22.80
N THR A 171 -5.83 9.30 -23.27
CA THR A 171 -4.76 10.02 -23.97
C THR A 171 -3.46 10.10 -23.16
N SER A 172 -3.57 10.16 -21.82
CA SER A 172 -2.43 10.11 -20.91
C SER A 172 -1.65 8.80 -20.99
N ASN A 173 -2.28 7.67 -21.30
CA ASN A 173 -1.59 6.39 -21.43
C ASN A 173 -1.17 6.11 -22.87
N ILE A 174 -2.05 6.33 -23.85
CA ILE A 174 -1.87 5.89 -25.25
C ILE A 174 -1.43 7.00 -26.21
N GLY A 175 -1.26 8.24 -25.73
CA GLY A 175 -0.85 9.36 -26.58
C GLY A 175 0.47 9.09 -27.29
N ARG A 176 0.51 9.27 -28.62
CA ARG A 176 1.68 8.93 -29.46
C ARG A 176 3.01 9.53 -28.98
N PHE A 177 2.98 10.77 -28.49
CA PHE A 177 4.20 11.51 -28.10
C PHE A 177 4.38 11.64 -26.59
N ASN A 178 3.29 11.78 -25.84
CA ASN A 178 3.32 12.07 -24.40
C ASN A 178 2.55 11.03 -23.56
N GLY A 179 2.08 9.95 -24.19
CA GLY A 179 1.41 8.86 -23.51
C GLY A 179 2.41 8.02 -22.72
N ALA A 180 1.96 7.49 -21.57
CA ALA A 180 2.78 6.63 -20.73
C ALA A 180 3.39 5.46 -21.51
N CYS A 181 2.62 4.82 -22.38
CA CYS A 181 3.05 3.71 -23.23
C CYS A 181 4.24 4.09 -24.12
N ALA A 182 4.09 5.17 -24.90
CA ALA A 182 5.12 5.62 -25.82
C ALA A 182 6.39 6.08 -25.08
N LEU A 183 6.23 6.81 -23.97
CA LEU A 183 7.36 7.27 -23.15
C LEU A 183 8.09 6.10 -22.46
N PHE A 184 7.34 5.08 -22.07
CA PHE A 184 7.86 3.89 -21.41
C PHE A 184 8.68 3.04 -22.38
N GLU A 185 8.16 2.75 -23.58
CA GLU A 185 8.91 2.05 -24.64
C GLU A 185 10.19 2.79 -25.05
N GLN A 186 10.14 4.12 -25.17
CA GLN A 186 11.34 4.94 -25.43
C GLN A 186 12.39 4.83 -24.32
N THR A 187 11.96 4.63 -23.06
CA THR A 187 12.87 4.49 -21.92
C THR A 187 13.57 3.13 -21.93
N PHE A 188 12.88 2.07 -22.36
CA PHE A 188 13.43 0.71 -22.43
C PHE A 188 14.28 0.45 -23.67
N TYR A 189 14.23 1.33 -24.68
CA TYR A 189 14.86 1.12 -25.99
C TYR A 189 14.54 -0.27 -26.57
N ARG A 190 13.31 -0.74 -26.34
CA ARG A 190 12.84 -2.08 -26.69
C ARG A 190 11.39 -2.00 -27.13
N GLU A 191 11.05 -2.69 -28.21
CA GLU A 191 9.67 -2.80 -28.68
C GLU A 191 8.78 -3.46 -27.63
N MET A 192 7.61 -2.86 -27.38
CA MET A 192 6.62 -3.36 -26.43
C MET A 192 5.25 -3.52 -27.08
N LEU A 193 4.46 -4.48 -26.60
CA LEU A 193 3.07 -4.64 -27.02
C LEU A 193 2.15 -3.83 -26.11
N PHE A 194 1.30 -3.00 -26.71
CA PHE A 194 0.31 -2.21 -25.98
C PHE A 194 -1.08 -2.81 -26.16
N PHE A 195 -1.69 -3.23 -25.06
CA PHE A 195 -3.06 -3.73 -25.05
C PHE A 195 -3.99 -2.72 -24.39
N ALA A 196 -5.13 -2.50 -25.02
CA ALA A 196 -6.22 -1.78 -24.38
C ALA A 196 -6.85 -2.64 -23.29
N CYS A 197 -7.09 -2.06 -22.11
CA CYS A 197 -7.83 -2.71 -21.04
C CYS A 197 -9.25 -3.05 -21.53
N ARG A 198 -9.57 -4.36 -21.54
CA ARG A 198 -10.88 -4.84 -22.01
C ARG A 198 -12.04 -4.30 -21.18
N HIS A 199 -11.87 -4.14 -19.87
CA HIS A 199 -12.89 -3.54 -19.01
C HIS A 199 -13.23 -2.12 -19.47
N HIS A 200 -12.21 -1.31 -19.77
CA HIS A 200 -12.43 0.05 -20.25
C HIS A 200 -13.08 0.05 -21.64
N VAL A 201 -12.69 -0.85 -22.54
CA VAL A 201 -13.35 -1.01 -23.86
C VAL A 201 -14.83 -1.34 -23.68
N TYR A 202 -15.17 -2.30 -22.81
CA TYR A 202 -16.56 -2.67 -22.56
C TYR A 202 -17.34 -1.55 -21.90
N GLU A 203 -16.76 -0.80 -20.97
CA GLU A 203 -17.36 0.39 -20.38
C GLU A 203 -17.73 1.43 -21.46
N LEU A 204 -16.82 1.71 -22.40
CA LEU A 204 -17.06 2.64 -23.51
C LEU A 204 -18.19 2.16 -24.43
N VAL A 205 -18.20 0.88 -24.79
CA VAL A 205 -19.26 0.29 -25.63
C VAL A 205 -20.61 0.37 -24.92
N LEU A 206 -20.67 -0.02 -23.64
CA LEU A 206 -21.90 0.05 -22.85
C LEU A 206 -22.40 1.48 -22.69
N LYS A 207 -21.49 2.43 -22.44
CA LYS A 207 -21.82 3.86 -22.37
C LYS A 207 -22.42 4.36 -23.68
N ALA A 208 -21.81 4.03 -24.82
CA ALA A 208 -22.33 4.43 -26.13
C ALA A 208 -23.72 3.83 -26.40
N VAL A 209 -23.93 2.55 -26.10
CA VAL A 209 -25.25 1.90 -26.23
C VAL A 209 -26.27 2.58 -25.33
N PHE A 210 -25.90 2.89 -24.08
CA PHE A 210 -26.77 3.57 -23.12
C PHE A 210 -27.17 4.96 -23.61
N GLU A 211 -26.22 5.78 -24.07
CA GLU A 211 -26.48 7.13 -24.60
C GLU A 211 -27.40 7.11 -25.83
N VAL A 212 -27.24 6.12 -26.72
CA VAL A 212 -28.07 5.98 -27.92
C VAL A 212 -29.47 5.48 -27.60
N LYS A 213 -29.60 4.50 -26.70
CA LYS A 213 -30.87 3.81 -26.42
C LYS A 213 -31.69 4.49 -25.34
N ILE A 214 -31.06 5.15 -24.38
CA ILE A 214 -31.72 5.84 -23.29
C ILE A 214 -31.66 7.35 -23.56
N LYS A 215 -32.67 7.84 -24.31
CA LYS A 215 -32.79 9.25 -24.74
C LYS A 215 -32.89 10.27 -23.59
N GLN A 216 -33.13 9.81 -22.35
CA GLN A 216 -33.18 10.64 -21.15
C GLN A 216 -31.97 10.32 -20.26
N VAL A 217 -30.78 10.72 -20.69
CA VAL A 217 -29.64 10.78 -19.79
C VAL A 217 -29.82 12.03 -18.95
N THR A 218 -30.45 11.91 -17.80
CA THR A 218 -30.32 12.95 -16.79
C THR A 218 -28.87 12.94 -16.33
N THR A 219 -28.23 14.10 -16.19
CA THR A 219 -26.89 14.24 -15.58
C THR A 219 -26.87 13.90 -14.08
N SER A 220 -28.00 13.41 -13.55
CA SER A 220 -28.15 13.02 -12.17
C SER A 220 -27.50 11.65 -11.94
N PRO A 221 -26.68 11.48 -10.88
CA PRO A 221 -26.13 10.18 -10.48
C PRO A 221 -27.22 9.17 -10.08
N ASP A 222 -28.46 9.64 -9.88
CA ASP A 222 -29.61 8.85 -9.48
C ASP A 222 -30.55 8.56 -10.66
N ILE A 223 -30.08 7.78 -11.64
CA ILE A 223 -30.98 7.24 -12.67
C ILE A 223 -31.78 6.09 -12.04
N PRO A 224 -33.13 6.18 -11.97
CA PRO A 224 -33.97 5.17 -11.31
C PRO A 224 -33.77 3.75 -11.86
N PHE A 225 -33.38 3.65 -13.14
CA PHE A 225 -33.03 2.40 -13.80
C PHE A 225 -31.89 1.65 -13.10
N PHE A 226 -30.83 2.34 -12.69
CA PHE A 226 -29.69 1.72 -12.01
C PHE A 226 -29.98 1.39 -10.53
N LYS A 227 -30.94 2.09 -9.90
CA LYS A 227 -31.40 1.73 -8.54
C LYS A 227 -32.11 0.38 -8.54
N LYS A 228 -33.03 0.14 -9.48
CA LYS A 228 -33.73 -1.16 -9.62
C LYS A 228 -32.80 -2.36 -9.89
N LEU A 229 -31.66 -2.13 -10.53
CA LEU A 229 -30.66 -3.17 -10.80
C LEU A 229 -29.75 -3.47 -9.59
N LYS A 230 -29.68 -2.57 -8.61
CA LYS A 230 -28.93 -2.80 -7.35
C LYS A 230 -29.72 -3.61 -6.33
N ASP A 231 -31.05 -3.58 -6.42
CA ASP A 231 -31.96 -4.23 -5.48
C ASP A 231 -32.34 -5.68 -5.90
N ASN A 232 -31.84 -6.16 -7.05
CA ASN A 232 -31.93 -7.55 -7.50
C ASN A 232 -30.55 -8.21 -7.42
#